data_AF-A0A8T3NEW8-F1
#
_entry.id   AF-A0A8T3NEW8-F1
#
_cell.length_a   1.000
_cell.length_b   1.000
_cell.length_c   1.000
_cell.angle_alpha   90.00
_cell.angle_beta   90.00
_cell.angle_gamma   90.00
#
_symmetry.space_group_name_H-M   'P 1'
#
loop_
_entity.id
_entity.type
_entity.pdbx_description
1 polymer ?
#
loop_
_entity_poly.entity_id
_entity_poly.type
_entity_poly.pdbx_seq_one_letter_code
_entity_poly.pdbx_strand_id
1 'polypeptide(L)'
;MVRLSRIVAPARGLCLLLLAFVASGAVFPSVDRAAASSVAAPSLACRSGQQPAGPRAEDQLVLTYLYYWYDALSLDDPGLTLHPPSGTPFDWADPNWHRQQLADMTEAGVDVALAVYWGDGPTWSIHGLDALVAARESLLISGQRPPTLGLFFDSNLYANLLADFPALGDLTSDAGLDIFAGQIASFFERVPPCHWARIDGRPLIFLWRPDTEDGGVLRFEPSTLEALYARLERRLGMRPYIVRERTWDSYARAENLVLETEDMFAWGAALQGPLFAGRTAAVGPGYDDRLLVDRPGYVRDRDGGQGYARDLREVVLSGVPWLLLETWNELWEATAIGETAQYGRAYLSLTREYLEVFRRLGQHRVRDGWVDLGHARVNYLAWLTEAPEERGTPVFVGGRIGARPHVEPEDGAGYFQFALPPRLRPDGSVSIAVRVEYFDDGDGSFLLEYDGEDEDAPGKGAFTPTAAVTLEGTASWRTHEFILPSAGLRRRQYGGYGDFRIQDLPTEGEPPHIFGRVVVSVAPSDRPILLGPEDLSALGPRSGHFFELHWRGVTAAAAYAVELLPPDTGERTPHAFTTLERQRCQGGPAWTEHSPTRALTAETRCLLEHV
;
A
#
# COMPACT_ATOMS: atom_id res chain seq x y z
N MET A 1 0.78 -17.83 -0.16
CA MET A 1 1.52 -17.74 1.13
C MET A 1 2.73 -18.65 1.02
N VAL A 2 3.89 -18.08 0.70
CA VAL A 2 5.10 -18.88 0.55
C VAL A 2 5.63 -19.19 1.95
N ARG A 3 5.49 -20.45 2.38
CA ARG A 3 6.20 -20.98 3.54
C ARG A 3 7.67 -21.12 3.17
N LEU A 4 8.49 -20.16 3.57
CA LEU A 4 9.93 -20.35 3.65
C LEU A 4 10.18 -21.44 4.70
N SER A 5 10.69 -22.58 4.24
CA SER A 5 10.85 -23.77 5.05
C SER A 5 12.33 -24.00 5.34
N ARG A 6 12.64 -24.04 6.65
CA ARG A 6 13.78 -24.71 7.31
C ARG A 6 15.16 -24.05 7.26
N ILE A 7 15.50 -23.43 8.38
CA ILE A 7 16.84 -23.11 8.89
C ILE A 7 17.24 -24.17 9.94
N VAL A 8 18.51 -24.61 9.94
CA VAL A 8 19.46 -24.89 11.06
C VAL A 8 20.76 -25.38 10.36
N ALA A 9 21.95 -24.77 10.44
CA ALA A 9 22.85 -24.63 11.60
C ALA A 9 24.10 -23.76 11.28
N PRO A 10 24.95 -23.41 12.27
CA PRO A 10 25.75 -22.17 12.31
C PRO A 10 27.17 -22.30 11.77
N ALA A 11 27.70 -21.20 11.21
CA ALA A 11 29.13 -21.06 10.97
C ALA A 11 29.85 -20.60 12.26
N ARG A 12 30.45 -21.59 12.95
CA ARG A 12 31.52 -21.38 13.93
C ARG A 12 32.87 -21.26 13.20
N GLY A 13 33.71 -20.34 13.68
CA GLY A 13 35.15 -20.25 13.38
C GLY A 13 35.54 -18.81 13.04
N LEU A 14 36.55 -18.17 13.61
CA LEU A 14 37.77 -18.68 14.20
C LEU A 14 38.43 -17.52 14.99
N CYS A 15 38.65 -17.65 16.30
CA CYS A 15 39.80 -17.02 16.95
C CYS A 15 40.05 -17.67 18.32
N LEU A 16 40.98 -18.62 18.33
CA LEU A 16 41.53 -19.20 19.55
C LEU A 16 43.03 -18.90 19.60
N LEU A 17 43.45 -18.53 20.82
CA LEU A 17 44.80 -18.49 21.40
C LEU A 17 45.56 -17.16 21.35
N LEU A 18 45.63 -16.49 22.51
CA LEU A 18 46.81 -16.63 23.37
C LEU A 18 46.53 -16.25 24.86
N LEU A 19 46.65 -17.29 25.69
CA LEU A 19 47.17 -17.37 27.06
C LEU A 19 46.78 -16.38 28.17
N ALA A 20 46.22 -16.99 29.22
CA ALA A 20 46.18 -16.50 30.60
C ALA A 20 47.57 -16.31 31.22
N PHE A 21 47.74 -15.23 31.97
CA PHE A 21 48.67 -15.17 33.10
C PHE A 21 47.94 -14.64 34.35
N VAL A 22 48.32 -15.23 35.47
CA VAL A 22 47.67 -15.21 36.79
C VAL A 22 47.84 -13.87 37.52
N ALA A 23 46.81 -13.55 38.29
CA ALA A 23 46.68 -12.61 39.41
C ALA A 23 47.96 -11.95 39.96
N SER A 24 47.90 -10.63 40.08
CA SER A 24 48.54 -9.86 41.15
C SER A 24 47.77 -8.56 41.36
N GLY A 25 47.37 -8.31 42.59
CA GLY A 25 46.59 -7.12 42.98
C GLY A 25 47.34 -5.83 42.68
N ALA A 26 46.63 -4.87 42.10
CA ALA A 26 47.05 -3.49 42.01
C ALA A 26 45.85 -2.58 42.26
N VAL A 27 46.07 -1.63 43.15
CA VAL A 27 45.19 -0.57 43.61
C VAL A 27 44.67 0.24 42.42
N PHE A 28 43.34 0.35 42.27
CA PHE A 28 42.74 1.31 41.35
C PHE A 28 42.83 2.72 41.94
N PRO A 29 43.44 3.71 41.25
CA PRO A 29 43.30 5.10 41.65
C PRO A 29 41.93 5.62 41.21
N SER A 30 41.21 6.20 42.17
CA SER A 30 39.97 6.94 41.98
C SER A 30 40.26 8.35 41.46
N VAL A 31 39.99 8.64 40.19
CA VAL A 31 39.91 9.98 39.54
C VAL A 31 39.21 9.76 38.19
N ASP A 32 38.13 10.39 37.72
CA ASP A 32 37.23 11.44 38.17
C ASP A 32 35.84 11.16 37.56
N ARG A 33 34.77 11.40 38.33
CA ARG A 33 33.41 11.54 37.80
C ARG A 33 33.34 12.91 37.11
N ALA A 34 33.27 12.94 35.77
CA ALA A 34 32.88 14.13 35.05
C ALA A 34 31.88 13.79 33.93
N ALA A 35 30.72 14.44 34.02
CA ALA A 35 29.65 14.58 33.04
C ALA A 35 28.83 13.34 32.66
N ALA A 36 27.86 13.04 33.53
CA ALA A 36 26.58 12.49 33.10
C ALA A 36 25.87 13.44 32.11
N SER A 37 25.16 12.83 31.16
CA SER A 37 23.90 13.30 30.53
C SER A 37 23.80 14.80 30.18
N SER A 38 23.98 15.12 28.90
CA SER A 38 23.18 16.17 28.30
C SER A 38 22.19 15.53 27.34
N VAL A 39 20.93 15.43 27.78
CA VAL A 39 19.79 15.44 26.86
C VAL A 39 20.01 16.64 25.94
N ALA A 40 20.23 16.41 24.65
CA ALA A 40 20.46 17.48 23.68
C ALA A 40 19.30 18.50 23.79
N ALA A 41 19.63 19.76 24.04
CA ALA A 41 18.62 20.81 24.09
C ALA A 41 17.90 20.87 22.73
N PRO A 42 16.55 20.96 22.68
CA PRO A 42 15.84 21.01 21.41
C PRO A 42 16.35 22.19 20.57
N SER A 43 16.70 21.89 19.32
CA SER A 43 17.26 22.82 18.35
C SER A 43 16.30 23.97 18.03
N LEU A 44 16.82 25.08 17.49
CA LEU A 44 16.04 26.28 17.14
C LEU A 44 14.82 25.97 16.23
N ALA A 45 14.91 24.94 15.39
CA ALA A 45 13.83 24.53 14.47
C ALA A 45 12.59 24.01 15.22
N CYS A 46 12.79 23.28 16.32
CA CYS A 46 11.72 22.73 17.15
C CYS A 46 11.16 23.75 18.17
N ARG A 47 11.83 24.89 18.36
CA ARG A 47 11.41 25.96 19.31
C ARG A 47 10.33 26.89 18.77
N SER A 48 10.01 26.83 17.46
CA SER A 48 8.98 27.69 16.86
C SER A 48 7.55 27.38 17.32
N GLY A 49 7.34 26.30 18.11
CA GLY A 49 6.11 26.05 18.89
C GLY A 49 4.84 25.75 18.08
N GLN A 50 4.87 25.92 16.76
CA GLN A 50 3.75 25.64 15.87
C GLN A 50 4.06 24.36 15.09
N GLN A 51 3.74 23.21 15.69
CA GLN A 51 3.65 21.97 14.94
C GLN A 51 2.45 22.08 13.99
N PRO A 52 2.62 21.99 12.67
CA PRO A 52 1.49 21.95 11.77
C PRO A 52 0.60 20.75 12.13
N ALA A 53 -0.71 20.90 11.97
CA ALA A 53 -1.61 19.74 11.98
C ALA A 53 -1.08 18.75 10.93
N GLY A 54 -0.69 17.55 11.38
CA GLY A 54 -0.24 16.49 10.49
C GLY A 54 -1.35 16.10 9.49
N PRO A 55 -1.00 15.37 8.42
CA PRO A 55 -2.00 14.89 7.47
C PRO A 55 -3.09 14.06 8.17
N ARG A 56 -4.28 14.09 7.59
CA ARG A 56 -5.38 13.23 8.00
C ARG A 56 -5.27 11.86 7.37
N ALA A 57 -5.91 10.87 7.96
CA ALA A 57 -5.84 9.49 7.47
C ALA A 57 -6.38 9.33 6.03
N GLU A 58 -7.27 10.22 5.60
CA GLU A 58 -7.82 10.28 4.25
C GLU A 58 -7.01 11.13 3.27
N ASP A 59 -5.97 11.83 3.72
CA ASP A 59 -5.09 12.54 2.80
C ASP A 59 -4.26 11.53 1.99
N GLN A 60 -3.81 11.96 0.81
CA GLN A 60 -2.87 11.15 0.06
C GLN A 60 -1.50 11.25 0.68
N LEU A 61 -0.90 10.11 1.00
CA LEU A 61 0.44 10.03 1.56
C LEU A 61 1.32 9.06 0.79
N VAL A 62 2.58 9.44 0.67
CA VAL A 62 3.63 8.60 0.11
C VAL A 62 4.63 8.30 1.21
N LEU A 63 4.83 7.02 1.50
CA LEU A 63 5.76 6.53 2.50
C LEU A 63 6.76 5.58 1.86
N THR A 64 7.96 5.49 2.42
CA THR A 64 8.97 4.53 1.97
C THR A 64 9.76 3.98 3.15
N TYR A 65 10.18 2.72 3.04
CA TYR A 65 11.01 2.05 4.04
C TYR A 65 12.46 2.49 3.88
N LEU A 66 13.02 3.10 4.92
CA LEU A 66 14.41 3.55 4.98
C LEU A 66 15.23 2.58 5.85
N TYR A 67 16.12 1.87 5.20
CA TYR A 67 17.07 0.96 5.81
C TYR A 67 18.37 1.72 6.11
N TYR A 68 18.57 2.07 7.37
CA TYR A 68 19.66 2.94 7.78
C TYR A 68 20.81 2.20 8.48
N TRP A 69 20.96 0.90 8.25
CA TRP A 69 21.92 0.05 8.96
C TRP A 69 23.28 -0.12 8.26
N TYR A 70 23.43 0.44 7.06
CA TYR A 70 24.57 0.12 6.20
C TYR A 70 25.86 0.84 6.62
N ASP A 71 26.97 0.14 6.49
CA ASP A 71 28.33 0.64 6.62
C ASP A 71 29.23 0.01 5.54
N ALA A 72 30.52 0.35 5.54
CA ALA A 72 31.46 -0.20 4.56
C ALA A 72 31.49 -1.74 4.54
N LEU A 73 31.36 -2.39 5.71
CA LEU A 73 31.39 -3.86 5.78
C LEU A 73 30.15 -4.48 5.13
N SER A 74 28.99 -3.87 5.36
CA SER A 74 27.73 -4.30 4.74
C SER A 74 27.80 -4.26 3.21
N LEU A 75 28.56 -3.32 2.65
CA LEU A 75 28.66 -3.05 1.22
C LEU A 75 29.72 -3.86 0.48
N ASP A 76 30.65 -4.47 1.21
CA ASP A 76 31.68 -5.35 0.66
C ASP A 76 31.17 -6.79 0.46
N ASP A 77 29.93 -7.08 0.83
CA ASP A 77 29.35 -8.42 0.74
C ASP A 77 29.07 -8.81 -0.73
N PRO A 78 29.60 -9.96 -1.21
CA PRO A 78 29.43 -10.40 -2.60
C PRO A 78 28.00 -10.81 -2.95
N GLY A 79 27.11 -10.94 -1.95
CA GLY A 79 25.69 -11.22 -2.12
C GLY A 79 24.89 -10.02 -2.64
N LEU A 80 25.43 -8.80 -2.58
CA LEU A 80 24.75 -7.61 -3.08
C LEU A 80 24.71 -7.57 -4.61
N THR A 81 23.51 -7.46 -5.16
CA THR A 81 23.29 -7.25 -6.60
C THR A 81 23.11 -5.76 -6.93
N LEU A 82 22.75 -4.94 -5.93
CA LEU A 82 22.73 -3.46 -5.99
C LEU A 82 23.80 -2.85 -5.09
N HIS A 83 24.43 -1.80 -5.58
CA HIS A 83 25.51 -1.10 -4.88
C HIS A 83 25.21 0.39 -4.80
N PRO A 84 25.66 1.08 -3.74
CA PRO A 84 25.57 2.53 -3.67
C PRO A 84 26.44 3.19 -4.74
N PRO A 85 26.16 4.44 -5.13
CA PRO A 85 26.97 5.16 -6.11
C PRO A 85 28.40 5.38 -5.61
N SER A 86 29.36 5.23 -6.52
CA SER A 86 30.79 5.39 -6.21
C SER A 86 31.11 6.73 -5.53
N GLY A 87 31.89 6.69 -4.45
CA GLY A 87 32.34 7.88 -3.73
C GLY A 87 31.33 8.48 -2.76
N THR A 88 30.17 7.86 -2.59
CA THR A 88 29.20 8.26 -1.55
C THR A 88 29.61 7.65 -0.21
N PRO A 89 29.73 8.43 0.88
CA PRO A 89 29.82 7.85 2.21
C PRO A 89 28.47 7.20 2.50
N PHE A 90 28.42 5.88 2.50
CA PHE A 90 27.21 5.12 2.76
C PHE A 90 27.41 4.45 4.12
N ASP A 91 27.14 5.24 5.15
CA ASP A 91 27.47 4.95 6.54
C ASP A 91 26.33 5.47 7.43
N TRP A 92 25.75 4.56 8.21
CA TRP A 92 24.68 4.83 9.15
C TRP A 92 25.02 5.93 10.16
N ALA A 93 26.31 6.12 10.46
CA ALA A 93 26.77 7.13 11.40
C ALA A 93 26.95 8.52 10.77
N ASP A 94 26.96 8.66 9.44
CA ASP A 94 27.25 9.94 8.75
C ASP A 94 25.97 10.74 8.48
N PRO A 95 25.76 11.91 9.13
CA PRO A 95 24.60 12.75 8.88
C PRO A 95 24.52 13.27 7.43
N ASN A 96 25.64 13.37 6.70
CA ASN A 96 25.62 13.84 5.32
C ASN A 96 25.03 12.80 4.36
N TRP A 97 25.27 11.51 4.63
CA TRP A 97 24.61 10.43 3.92
C TRP A 97 23.10 10.50 4.09
N HIS A 98 22.62 10.52 5.34
CA HIS A 98 21.20 10.68 5.68
C HIS A 98 20.60 11.93 5.05
N ARG A 99 21.35 13.03 5.04
CA ARG A 99 20.91 14.29 4.45
C ARG A 99 20.67 14.14 2.96
N GLN A 100 21.53 13.42 2.25
CA GLN A 100 21.34 13.13 0.84
C GLN A 100 20.10 12.24 0.62
N GLN A 101 19.93 11.18 1.42
CA GLN A 101 18.76 10.30 1.31
C GLN A 101 17.44 11.07 1.50
N LEU A 102 17.35 11.90 2.54
CA LEU A 102 16.15 12.71 2.81
C LEU A 102 15.91 13.79 1.76
N ALA A 103 16.97 14.39 1.20
CA ALA A 103 16.84 15.36 0.10
C ALA A 103 16.30 14.69 -1.17
N ASP A 104 16.79 13.50 -1.49
CA ASP A 104 16.34 12.71 -2.64
C ASP A 104 14.89 12.24 -2.47
N MET A 105 14.49 11.83 -1.27
CA MET A 105 13.09 11.55 -0.94
C MET A 105 12.19 12.77 -1.12
N THR A 106 12.69 13.96 -0.74
CA THR A 106 11.97 15.23 -0.92
C THR A 106 11.77 15.52 -2.41
N GLU A 107 12.83 15.34 -3.23
CA GLU A 107 12.75 15.51 -4.68
C GLU A 107 11.75 14.53 -5.31
N ALA A 108 11.73 13.28 -4.85
CA ALA A 108 10.80 12.28 -5.32
C ALA A 108 9.34 12.59 -4.94
N GLY A 109 9.10 13.28 -3.83
CA GLY A 109 7.75 13.59 -3.32
C GLY A 109 7.25 12.63 -2.23
N VAL A 110 8.16 12.05 -1.47
CA VAL A 110 7.89 11.21 -0.28
C VAL A 110 7.54 12.10 0.92
N ASP A 111 6.48 11.76 1.66
CA ASP A 111 6.06 12.49 2.87
C ASP A 111 6.66 11.92 4.16
N VAL A 112 6.81 10.59 4.19
CA VAL A 112 7.24 9.86 5.39
C VAL A 112 8.37 8.89 5.04
N ALA A 113 9.50 9.06 5.73
CA ALA A 113 10.53 8.03 5.81
C ALA A 113 10.19 7.11 6.99
N LEU A 114 9.86 5.87 6.70
CA LEU A 114 9.64 4.82 7.69
C LEU A 114 11.00 4.23 8.08
N ALA A 115 11.56 4.68 9.19
CA ALA A 115 12.85 4.21 9.67
C ALA A 115 12.71 2.77 10.19
N VAL A 116 13.40 1.83 9.53
CA VAL A 116 13.41 0.40 9.90
C VAL A 116 14.25 0.22 11.17
N TYR A 117 13.58 0.09 12.31
CA TYR A 117 14.18 0.16 13.63
C TYR A 117 14.21 -1.19 14.32
N TRP A 118 15.38 -1.56 14.84
CA TRP A 118 15.67 -2.86 15.48
C TRP A 118 15.83 -2.75 17.00
N GLY A 119 15.18 -1.75 17.61
CA GLY A 119 15.26 -1.56 19.06
C GLY A 119 16.60 -0.99 19.51
N ASP A 120 16.79 -0.99 20.83
CA ASP A 120 17.98 -0.48 21.53
C ASP A 120 19.09 -1.53 21.70
N GLY A 121 19.09 -2.59 20.88
CA GLY A 121 20.16 -3.59 20.89
C GLY A 121 21.35 -3.16 20.03
N PRO A 122 21.17 -3.06 18.69
CA PRO A 122 22.27 -2.73 17.80
C PRO A 122 22.68 -1.25 17.86
N THR A 123 23.99 -0.99 17.93
CA THR A 123 24.57 0.37 17.95
C THR A 123 24.10 1.23 16.78
N TRP A 124 24.01 0.65 15.57
CA TRP A 124 23.54 1.36 14.37
C TRP A 124 22.06 1.78 14.48
N SER A 125 21.22 0.96 15.14
CA SER A 125 19.79 1.22 15.29
C SER A 125 19.54 2.45 16.17
N ILE A 126 20.42 2.62 17.17
CA ILE A 126 20.40 3.68 18.16
C ILE A 126 21.02 4.97 17.61
N HIS A 127 22.29 4.92 17.20
CA HIS A 127 23.07 6.09 16.84
C HIS A 127 22.86 6.52 15.39
N GLY A 128 22.42 5.62 14.52
CA GLY A 128 21.97 5.97 13.17
C GLY A 128 20.75 6.89 13.20
N LEU A 129 19.86 6.76 14.20
CA LEU A 129 18.75 7.71 14.40
C LEU A 129 19.25 9.11 14.79
N ASP A 130 20.30 9.20 15.61
CA ASP A 130 20.89 10.49 15.99
C ASP A 130 21.42 11.21 14.74
N ALA A 131 22.10 10.48 13.85
CA ALA A 131 22.60 10.99 12.58
C ALA A 131 21.45 11.38 11.62
N LEU A 132 20.40 10.56 11.52
CA LEU A 132 19.21 10.84 10.71
C LEU A 132 18.46 12.09 11.19
N VAL A 133 18.33 12.28 12.51
CA VAL A 133 17.72 13.48 13.10
C VAL A 133 18.56 14.71 12.77
N ALA A 134 19.88 14.67 12.98
CA ALA A 134 20.78 15.78 12.66
C ALA A 134 20.73 16.15 11.16
N ALA A 135 20.64 15.16 10.28
CA ALA A 135 20.47 15.36 8.84
C ALA A 135 19.16 16.09 8.51
N ARG A 136 18.04 15.65 9.10
CA ARG A 136 16.73 16.28 8.92
C ARG A 136 16.72 17.72 9.45
N GLU A 137 17.33 17.97 10.60
CA GLU A 137 17.48 19.32 11.15
C GLU A 137 18.25 20.25 10.21
N SER A 138 19.36 19.77 9.62
CA SER A 138 20.14 20.53 8.64
C SER A 138 19.30 20.94 7.42
N LEU A 139 18.44 20.05 6.92
CA LEU A 139 17.53 20.34 5.80
C LEU A 139 16.46 21.36 6.18
N LEU A 140 15.87 21.24 7.37
CA LEU A 140 14.89 22.21 7.89
C LEU A 140 15.50 23.60 8.06
N ILE A 141 16.72 23.70 8.62
CA ILE A 141 17.46 24.98 8.75
C ILE A 141 17.74 25.59 7.37
N SER A 142 17.95 24.75 6.35
CA SER A 142 18.12 25.16 4.96
C SER A 142 16.81 25.55 4.25
N GLY A 143 15.68 25.57 4.97
CA GLY A 143 14.35 25.92 4.43
C GLY A 143 13.70 24.81 3.60
N GLN A 144 14.25 23.60 3.58
CA GLN A 144 13.66 22.45 2.90
C GLN A 144 12.56 21.82 3.75
N ARG A 145 11.74 20.96 3.11
CA ARG A 145 10.67 20.20 3.76
C ARG A 145 10.93 18.69 3.62
N PRO A 146 11.95 18.16 4.32
CA PRO A 146 12.25 16.74 4.27
C PRO A 146 11.09 15.90 4.83
N PRO A 147 10.99 14.62 4.40
CA PRO A 147 10.03 13.68 4.96
C PRO A 147 10.03 13.70 6.49
N THR A 148 8.85 13.51 7.07
CA THR A 148 8.74 13.23 8.51
C THR A 148 9.18 11.78 8.80
N LEU A 149 9.55 11.50 10.04
CA LEU A 149 10.11 10.21 10.45
C LEU A 149 9.03 9.38 11.15
N GLY A 150 8.59 8.31 10.50
CA GLY A 150 7.72 7.29 11.09
C GLY A 150 8.53 6.09 11.56
N LEU A 151 8.00 5.37 12.56
CA LEU A 151 8.60 4.13 13.01
C LEU A 151 8.15 2.98 12.11
N PHE A 152 9.09 2.20 11.59
CA PHE A 152 8.84 0.83 11.16
C PHE A 152 9.51 -0.11 12.15
N PHE A 153 8.70 -0.70 13.03
CA PHE A 153 9.17 -1.58 14.08
C PHE A 153 9.38 -2.98 13.53
N ASP A 154 10.64 -3.32 13.27
CA ASP A 154 11.02 -4.63 12.74
C ASP A 154 11.13 -5.65 13.86
N SER A 155 10.09 -6.47 14.00
CA SER A 155 10.01 -7.53 15.00
C SER A 155 11.08 -8.61 14.82
N ASN A 156 11.82 -8.67 13.71
CA ASN A 156 12.96 -9.59 13.58
C ASN A 156 14.05 -9.34 14.64
N LEU A 157 14.09 -8.16 15.27
CA LEU A 157 14.94 -7.94 16.45
C LEU A 157 14.69 -9.01 17.55
N TYR A 158 13.47 -9.55 17.62
CA TYR A 158 13.10 -10.59 18.56
C TYR A 158 13.73 -11.94 18.26
N ALA A 159 14.23 -12.22 17.05
CA ALA A 159 14.98 -13.44 16.79
C ALA A 159 16.20 -13.55 17.74
N ASN A 160 16.90 -12.44 17.97
CA ASN A 160 18.02 -12.40 18.91
C ASN A 160 17.54 -12.39 20.37
N LEU A 161 16.51 -11.60 20.68
CA LEU A 161 16.04 -11.43 22.04
C LEU A 161 15.40 -12.72 22.61
N LEU A 162 14.64 -13.45 21.80
CA LEU A 162 13.93 -14.66 22.21
C LEU A 162 14.85 -15.86 22.36
N ALA A 163 16.00 -15.86 21.69
CA ALA A 163 17.02 -16.90 21.88
C ALA A 163 17.52 -16.95 23.34
N ASP A 164 17.74 -15.78 23.94
CA ASP A 164 18.20 -15.66 25.33
C ASP A 164 17.05 -15.53 26.32
N PHE A 165 15.93 -14.92 25.91
CA PHE A 165 14.79 -14.60 26.77
C PHE A 165 13.45 -14.98 26.13
N PRO A 166 13.15 -16.29 25.96
CA PRO A 166 11.98 -16.75 25.22
C PRO A 166 10.64 -16.29 25.82
N ALA A 167 10.59 -16.06 27.14
CA ALA A 167 9.39 -15.57 27.82
C ALA A 167 8.96 -14.16 27.34
N LEU A 168 9.87 -13.37 26.76
CA LEU A 168 9.54 -12.04 26.22
C LEU A 168 8.71 -12.09 24.94
N GLY A 169 8.59 -13.28 24.32
CA GLY A 169 7.72 -13.48 23.17
C GLY A 169 6.24 -13.56 23.54
N ASP A 170 5.93 -13.70 24.83
CA ASP A 170 4.56 -13.68 25.32
C ASP A 170 4.10 -12.25 25.61
N LEU A 171 3.42 -11.64 24.65
CA LEU A 171 2.83 -10.30 24.77
C LEU A 171 1.54 -10.29 25.61
N THR A 172 1.07 -11.45 26.09
CA THR A 172 0.00 -11.52 27.10
C THR A 172 0.55 -11.33 28.51
N SER A 173 1.87 -11.45 28.69
CA SER A 173 2.55 -11.17 29.94
C SER A 173 2.91 -9.68 30.07
N ASP A 174 2.88 -9.15 31.29
CA ASP A 174 3.31 -7.76 31.54
C ASP A 174 4.77 -7.55 31.12
N ALA A 175 5.66 -8.51 31.36
CA ALA A 175 7.08 -8.40 31.04
C ALA A 175 7.33 -8.34 29.51
N GLY A 176 6.73 -9.27 28.74
CA GLY A 176 6.88 -9.28 27.28
C GLY A 176 6.29 -8.02 26.66
N LEU A 177 5.10 -7.61 27.10
CA LEU A 177 4.42 -6.44 26.59
C LEU A 177 5.11 -5.12 26.99
N ASP A 178 5.69 -5.03 28.19
CA ASP A 178 6.47 -3.86 28.64
C ASP A 178 7.76 -3.70 27.82
N ILE A 179 8.46 -4.80 27.49
CA ILE A 179 9.62 -4.75 26.61
C ILE A 179 9.21 -4.35 25.20
N PHE A 180 8.14 -4.92 24.64
CA PHE A 180 7.63 -4.57 23.32
C PHE A 180 7.24 -3.09 23.21
N ALA A 181 6.44 -2.60 24.16
CA ALA A 181 6.08 -1.19 24.23
C ALA A 181 7.31 -0.29 24.50
N GLY A 182 8.27 -0.77 25.31
CA GLY A 182 9.51 -0.09 25.62
C GLY A 182 10.37 0.16 24.39
N GLN A 183 10.63 -0.88 23.59
CA GLN A 183 11.40 -0.77 22.35
C GLN A 183 10.74 0.22 21.39
N ILE A 184 9.42 0.15 21.19
CA ILE A 184 8.68 1.11 20.37
C ILE A 184 8.83 2.54 20.90
N ALA A 185 8.68 2.74 22.21
CA ALA A 185 8.77 4.06 22.81
C ALA A 185 10.19 4.67 22.71
N SER A 186 11.24 3.84 22.80
CA SER A 186 12.64 4.30 22.69
C SER A 186 12.93 5.04 21.38
N PHE A 187 12.32 4.62 20.27
CA PHE A 187 12.39 5.37 19.00
C PHE A 187 11.91 6.81 19.17
N PHE A 188 10.74 7.00 19.78
CA PHE A 188 10.12 8.33 19.97
C PHE A 188 10.78 9.13 21.10
N GLU A 189 11.44 8.47 22.06
CA GLU A 189 12.27 9.13 23.08
C GLU A 189 13.55 9.73 22.46
N ARG A 190 14.09 9.11 21.40
CA ARG A 190 15.28 9.58 20.66
C ARG A 190 14.96 10.58 19.57
N VAL A 191 13.92 10.33 18.78
CA VAL A 191 13.50 11.24 17.71
C VAL A 191 12.67 12.36 18.33
N PRO A 192 13.04 13.65 18.23
CA PRO A 192 12.25 14.71 18.87
C PRO A 192 10.86 14.88 18.20
N PRO A 193 9.80 15.28 18.95
CA PRO A 193 8.41 15.33 18.44
C PRO A 193 8.16 16.13 17.16
N CYS A 194 8.99 17.13 16.87
CA CYS A 194 8.98 17.94 15.64
C CYS A 194 9.42 17.17 14.38
N HIS A 195 10.01 15.98 14.56
CA HIS A 195 10.42 15.10 13.47
C HIS A 195 9.43 13.96 13.22
N TRP A 196 8.52 13.67 14.18
CA TRP A 196 7.59 12.54 14.07
C TRP A 196 6.66 12.70 12.86
N ALA A 197 6.54 11.62 12.09
CA ALA A 197 5.39 11.44 11.22
C ALA A 197 4.14 11.26 12.09
N ARG A 198 3.08 11.99 11.74
CA ARG A 198 1.82 11.98 12.47
C ARG A 198 0.64 11.88 11.52
N ILE A 199 -0.34 11.07 11.90
CA ILE A 199 -1.63 10.95 11.21
C ILE A 199 -2.71 11.36 12.21
N ASP A 200 -3.57 12.30 11.84
CA ASP A 200 -4.58 12.88 12.76
C ASP A 200 -3.94 13.38 14.07
N GLY A 201 -2.71 13.91 13.99
CA GLY A 201 -1.92 14.36 15.13
C GLY A 201 -1.23 13.24 15.95
N ARG A 202 -1.50 11.96 15.67
CA ARG A 202 -0.97 10.81 16.41
C ARG A 202 0.32 10.26 15.79
N PRO A 203 1.34 9.87 16.59
CA PRO A 203 2.60 9.32 16.07
C PRO A 203 2.36 8.03 15.28
N LEU A 204 2.97 7.93 14.10
CA LEU A 204 2.78 6.83 13.16
C LEU A 204 3.73 5.67 13.44
N ILE A 205 3.18 4.46 13.58
CA ILE A 205 3.91 3.22 13.84
C ILE A 205 3.49 2.16 12.83
N PHE A 206 4.44 1.58 12.12
CA PHE A 206 4.28 0.36 11.35
C PHE A 206 4.79 -0.82 12.15
N LEU A 207 3.96 -1.84 12.35
CA LEU A 207 4.36 -3.08 13.02
C LEU A 207 4.65 -4.16 11.98
N TRP A 208 5.90 -4.62 11.94
CA TRP A 208 6.27 -5.81 11.19
C TRP A 208 5.59 -7.06 11.75
N ARG A 209 5.76 -8.19 11.05
CA ARG A 209 5.04 -9.45 11.25
C ARG A 209 5.10 -9.96 12.71
N PRO A 210 4.14 -10.77 13.18
CA PRO A 210 4.22 -11.33 14.52
C PRO A 210 5.22 -12.49 14.63
N ASP A 211 5.73 -13.00 13.49
CA ASP A 211 6.76 -14.03 13.44
C ASP A 211 8.14 -13.46 13.08
N THR A 212 9.17 -14.15 13.55
CA THR A 212 10.58 -13.82 13.33
C THR A 212 11.21 -14.79 12.32
N GLU A 213 12.29 -14.36 11.65
CA GLU A 213 12.98 -15.17 10.64
C GLU A 213 13.52 -16.51 11.16
N ASP A 214 13.82 -16.64 12.45
CA ASP A 214 14.23 -17.89 13.11
C ASP A 214 13.04 -18.81 13.49
N GLY A 215 11.81 -18.41 13.16
CA GLY A 215 10.59 -19.19 13.37
C GLY A 215 9.93 -18.97 14.74
N GLY A 216 10.42 -18.01 15.54
CA GLY A 216 9.71 -17.52 16.71
C GLY A 216 8.40 -16.85 16.33
N VAL A 217 7.40 -16.93 17.22
CA VAL A 217 6.11 -16.28 17.03
C VAL A 217 5.74 -15.58 18.33
N LEU A 218 5.45 -14.29 18.24
CA LEU A 218 4.93 -13.51 19.35
C LEU A 218 3.53 -14.01 19.70
N ARG A 219 3.31 -14.37 20.97
CA ARG A 219 2.01 -14.78 21.48
C ARG A 219 1.21 -13.53 21.85
N PHE A 220 -0.04 -13.47 21.41
CA PHE A 220 -0.98 -12.39 21.69
C PHE A 220 -2.41 -12.92 21.85
N GLU A 221 -3.27 -12.10 22.44
CA GLU A 221 -4.70 -12.36 22.67
C GLU A 221 -5.52 -11.10 22.30
N PRO A 222 -6.87 -11.12 22.32
CA PRO A 222 -7.68 -9.98 21.89
C PRO A 222 -7.35 -8.67 22.64
N SER A 223 -7.01 -8.75 23.93
CA SER A 223 -6.64 -7.60 24.76
C SER A 223 -5.22 -7.06 24.53
N THR A 224 -4.34 -7.81 23.86
CA THR A 224 -2.91 -7.46 23.77
C THR A 224 -2.69 -6.11 23.10
N LEU A 225 -3.38 -5.83 21.98
CA LEU A 225 -3.19 -4.57 21.27
C LEU A 225 -3.72 -3.36 22.05
N GLU A 226 -4.86 -3.49 22.72
CA GLU A 226 -5.37 -2.40 23.57
C GLU A 226 -4.44 -2.15 24.77
N ALA A 227 -3.90 -3.21 25.37
CA ALA A 227 -2.91 -3.10 26.43
C ALA A 227 -1.59 -2.48 25.94
N LEU A 228 -1.19 -2.72 24.68
CA LEU A 228 -0.07 -2.04 24.03
C LEU A 228 -0.36 -0.55 23.87
N TYR A 229 -1.52 -0.16 23.34
CA TYR A 229 -1.92 1.24 23.21
C TYR A 229 -1.87 1.96 24.57
N ALA A 230 -2.41 1.36 25.63
CA ALA A 230 -2.40 1.95 26.97
C ALA A 230 -0.98 2.17 27.54
N ARG A 231 -0.01 1.32 27.18
CA ARG A 231 1.41 1.49 27.55
C ARG A 231 2.07 2.60 26.76
N LEU A 232 1.85 2.62 25.44
CA LEU A 232 2.40 3.64 24.56
C LEU A 232 1.81 5.02 24.86
N GLU A 233 0.51 5.12 25.10
CA GLU A 233 -0.15 6.39 25.43
C GLU A 233 0.39 6.99 26.72
N ARG A 234 0.65 6.18 27.75
CA ARG A 234 1.29 6.65 28.99
C ARG A 234 2.70 7.20 28.77
N ARG A 235 3.46 6.64 27.83
CA ARG A 235 4.84 7.08 27.53
C ARG A 235 4.89 8.26 26.56
N LEU A 236 4.06 8.25 25.52
CA LEU A 236 4.03 9.24 24.45
C LEU A 236 3.12 10.44 24.78
N GLY A 237 2.27 10.31 25.79
CA GLY A 237 1.25 11.31 26.16
C GLY A 237 0.04 11.36 25.22
N MET A 238 -0.04 10.44 24.25
CA MET A 238 -1.17 10.30 23.32
C MET A 238 -1.18 8.90 22.70
N ARG A 239 -2.37 8.43 22.32
CA ARG A 239 -2.53 7.19 21.57
C ARG A 239 -1.83 7.29 20.19
N PRO A 240 -0.94 6.34 19.82
CA PRO A 240 -0.36 6.31 18.48
C PRO A 240 -1.38 5.89 17.39
N TYR A 241 -0.96 6.02 16.13
CA TYR A 241 -1.63 5.46 14.96
C TYR A 241 -0.82 4.23 14.52
N ILE A 242 -1.39 3.02 14.65
CA ILE A 242 -0.71 1.76 14.33
C ILE A 242 -1.21 1.19 13.00
N VAL A 243 -0.26 0.85 12.12
CA VAL A 243 -0.47 0.15 10.86
C VAL A 243 0.25 -1.18 10.94
N ARG A 244 -0.46 -2.30 10.93
CA ARG A 244 0.15 -3.63 11.12
C ARG A 244 0.28 -4.39 9.80
N GLU A 245 1.31 -5.22 9.68
CA GLU A 245 1.43 -6.10 8.52
C GLU A 245 0.27 -7.12 8.52
N ARG A 246 -0.30 -7.42 7.36
CA ARG A 246 -1.49 -8.28 7.24
C ARG A 246 -1.33 -9.71 7.77
N THR A 247 -0.12 -10.20 8.00
CA THR A 247 0.14 -11.51 8.59
C THR A 247 -0.36 -11.59 10.02
N TRP A 248 -0.42 -10.48 10.77
CA TRP A 248 -1.07 -10.46 12.10
C TRP A 248 -2.48 -11.04 12.06
N ASP A 249 -3.28 -10.75 11.03
CA ASP A 249 -4.61 -11.34 10.85
C ASP A 249 -4.56 -12.84 10.57
N SER A 250 -3.53 -13.29 9.87
CA SER A 250 -3.41 -14.71 9.53
C SER A 250 -3.14 -15.55 10.77
N TYR A 251 -2.29 -15.06 11.67
CA TYR A 251 -2.05 -15.68 12.98
C TYR A 251 -3.27 -15.54 13.90
N ALA A 252 -3.92 -14.36 13.92
CA ALA A 252 -5.12 -14.14 14.72
C ALA A 252 -6.26 -15.09 14.33
N ARG A 253 -6.54 -15.25 13.03
CA ARG A 253 -7.57 -16.17 12.52
C ARG A 253 -7.32 -17.62 12.89
N ALA A 254 -6.06 -18.07 12.86
CA ALA A 254 -5.71 -19.43 13.26
C ALA A 254 -6.11 -19.74 14.72
N GLU A 255 -6.24 -18.69 15.54
CA GLU A 255 -6.60 -18.75 16.97
C GLU A 255 -8.01 -18.17 17.25
N ASN A 256 -8.82 -17.91 16.20
CA ASN A 256 -10.15 -17.27 16.29
C ASN A 256 -10.14 -15.90 17.02
N LEU A 257 -9.11 -15.11 16.79
CA LEU A 257 -8.94 -13.77 17.37
C LEU A 257 -9.29 -12.69 16.33
N VAL A 258 -9.85 -11.58 16.82
CA VAL A 258 -10.06 -10.35 16.03
C VAL A 258 -9.10 -9.29 16.58
N LEU A 259 -8.33 -8.67 15.68
CA LEU A 259 -7.37 -7.63 16.02
C LEU A 259 -7.82 -6.29 15.44
N GLU A 260 -7.80 -5.25 16.27
CA GLU A 260 -8.15 -3.89 15.87
C GLU A 260 -6.94 -2.96 15.92
N THR A 261 -6.63 -2.36 14.77
CA THR A 261 -5.69 -1.24 14.58
C THR A 261 -6.27 -0.28 13.57
N GLU A 262 -5.70 0.92 13.43
CA GLU A 262 -6.23 1.89 12.48
C GLU A 262 -6.09 1.45 11.02
N ASP A 263 -5.01 0.75 10.69
CA ASP A 263 -4.81 0.23 9.34
C ASP A 263 -3.88 -0.98 9.23
N MET A 264 -3.68 -1.43 7.99
CA MET A 264 -2.84 -2.56 7.62
C MET A 264 -1.99 -2.27 6.40
N PHE A 265 -0.89 -3.00 6.26
CA PHE A 265 -0.09 -3.03 5.03
C PHE A 265 0.29 -4.45 4.62
N ALA A 266 0.77 -4.61 3.39
CA ALA A 266 1.25 -5.88 2.87
C ALA A 266 2.67 -5.71 2.33
N TRP A 267 3.57 -6.62 2.73
CA TRP A 267 4.94 -6.67 2.25
C TRP A 267 5.13 -7.66 1.11
N GLY A 268 6.13 -7.39 0.27
CA GLY A 268 6.61 -8.26 -0.80
C GLY A 268 6.15 -7.79 -2.17
N ALA A 269 5.76 -6.52 -2.29
CA ALA A 269 5.29 -5.94 -3.55
C ALA A 269 6.40 -5.84 -4.60
N ALA A 270 7.65 -5.70 -4.15
CA ALA A 270 8.80 -5.67 -5.04
C ALA A 270 8.96 -6.99 -5.80
N LEU A 271 8.65 -8.13 -5.17
CA LEU A 271 8.70 -9.47 -5.77
C LEU A 271 7.38 -9.87 -6.45
N GLN A 272 6.22 -9.55 -5.87
CA GLN A 272 4.92 -10.09 -6.27
C GLN A 272 4.09 -9.16 -7.17
N GLY A 273 4.50 -7.90 -7.36
CA GLY A 273 3.65 -6.86 -7.95
C GLY A 273 2.87 -6.08 -6.88
N PRO A 274 2.02 -5.12 -7.26
CA PRO A 274 1.31 -4.27 -6.31
C PRO A 274 0.53 -5.08 -5.28
N LEU A 275 0.63 -4.71 -4.01
CA LEU A 275 -0.10 -5.35 -2.92
C LEU A 275 -0.97 -4.33 -2.19
N PHE A 276 -2.26 -4.63 -2.08
CA PHE A 276 -3.24 -3.78 -1.40
C PHE A 276 -3.60 -4.37 -0.03
N ALA A 277 -3.64 -3.53 1.00
CA ALA A 277 -4.10 -3.91 2.34
C ALA A 277 -4.65 -2.68 3.07
N GLY A 278 -5.88 -2.78 3.58
CA GLY A 278 -6.54 -1.67 4.24
C GLY A 278 -6.60 -0.42 3.34
N ARG A 279 -5.96 0.65 3.79
CA ARG A 279 -5.84 1.94 3.08
C ARG A 279 -4.51 2.09 2.34
N THR A 280 -3.65 1.08 2.39
CA THR A 280 -2.33 1.12 1.77
C THR A 280 -2.29 0.33 0.47
N ALA A 281 -1.41 0.75 -0.44
CA ALA A 281 -0.88 -0.13 -1.46
C ALA A 281 0.64 -0.03 -1.50
N ALA A 282 1.31 -1.17 -1.52
CA ALA A 282 2.75 -1.28 -1.68
C ALA A 282 3.12 -1.54 -3.14
N VAL A 283 4.24 -0.98 -3.59
CA VAL A 283 4.80 -1.18 -4.92
C VAL A 283 6.32 -1.14 -4.87
N GLY A 284 6.99 -2.00 -5.65
CA GLY A 284 8.44 -2.03 -5.73
C GLY A 284 8.99 -2.24 -7.14
N PRO A 285 10.25 -1.84 -7.39
CA PRO A 285 10.81 -1.76 -8.74
C PRO A 285 11.26 -3.10 -9.32
N GLY A 286 11.38 -4.13 -8.48
CA GLY A 286 11.92 -5.44 -8.77
C GLY A 286 12.59 -6.01 -7.51
N TYR A 287 13.07 -7.24 -7.60
CA TYR A 287 13.62 -8.00 -6.48
C TYR A 287 14.75 -8.91 -6.96
N ASP A 288 15.82 -9.06 -6.20
CA ASP A 288 16.91 -9.97 -6.54
C ASP A 288 17.77 -10.33 -5.32
N ASP A 289 17.48 -11.47 -4.70
CA ASP A 289 18.26 -12.03 -3.59
C ASP A 289 19.07 -13.28 -4.00
N ARG A 290 19.25 -13.50 -5.31
CA ARG A 290 19.80 -14.76 -5.85
C ARG A 290 21.23 -15.10 -5.39
N LEU A 291 21.98 -14.09 -4.94
CA LEU A 291 23.35 -14.23 -4.47
C LEU A 291 23.43 -14.31 -2.94
N LEU A 292 22.33 -14.11 -2.22
CA LEU A 292 22.31 -14.29 -0.78
C LEU A 292 22.36 -15.77 -0.43
N VAL A 293 23.35 -16.13 0.39
CA VAL A 293 23.49 -17.48 0.91
C VAL A 293 22.30 -17.80 1.82
N ASP A 294 21.88 -19.06 1.83
CA ASP A 294 20.76 -19.57 2.65
C ASP A 294 19.36 -19.06 2.27
N ARG A 295 19.20 -18.39 1.13
CA ARG A 295 17.90 -18.04 0.54
C ARG A 295 17.56 -18.86 -0.71
N PRO A 296 16.27 -19.04 -1.05
CA PRO A 296 15.87 -19.73 -2.28
C PRO A 296 16.33 -19.04 -3.58
N GLY A 297 16.65 -17.75 -3.52
CA GLY A 297 17.15 -16.98 -4.67
C GLY A 297 16.06 -16.59 -5.66
N TYR A 298 15.14 -15.73 -5.22
CA TYR A 298 14.09 -15.16 -6.04
C TYR A 298 14.57 -13.97 -6.86
N VAL A 299 14.02 -13.84 -8.07
CA VAL A 299 14.30 -12.73 -8.97
C VAL A 299 13.01 -12.24 -9.60
N ARG A 300 12.81 -10.93 -9.54
CA ARG A 300 11.89 -10.18 -10.40
C ARG A 300 12.67 -9.08 -11.09
N ASP A 301 12.89 -9.26 -12.38
CA ASP A 301 13.61 -8.28 -13.21
C ASP A 301 12.90 -6.93 -13.17
N ARG A 302 13.68 -5.85 -13.15
CA ARG A 302 13.16 -4.49 -13.24
C ARG A 302 12.73 -4.11 -14.65
N ASP A 303 13.13 -4.88 -15.67
CA ASP A 303 12.72 -4.77 -17.08
C ASP A 303 12.86 -3.33 -17.62
N GLY A 304 14.03 -2.72 -17.37
CA GLY A 304 14.29 -1.32 -17.74
C GLY A 304 13.34 -0.28 -17.11
N GLY A 305 12.62 -0.65 -16.05
CA GLY A 305 11.62 0.18 -15.37
C GLY A 305 10.17 -0.09 -15.81
N GLN A 306 9.94 -0.92 -16.83
CA GLN A 306 8.58 -1.15 -17.36
C GLN A 306 7.67 -1.86 -16.37
N GLY A 307 8.21 -2.86 -15.65
CA GLY A 307 7.48 -3.57 -14.61
C GLY A 307 7.03 -2.61 -13.49
N TYR A 308 7.96 -1.77 -13.02
CA TYR A 308 7.67 -0.79 -11.98
C TYR A 308 6.68 0.29 -12.43
N ALA A 309 6.80 0.78 -13.67
CA ALA A 309 5.89 1.77 -14.23
C ALA A 309 4.44 1.24 -14.32
N ARG A 310 4.27 -0.01 -14.78
CA ARG A 310 2.96 -0.68 -14.82
C ARG A 310 2.35 -0.79 -13.41
N ASP A 311 3.17 -1.20 -12.44
CA ASP A 311 2.75 -1.38 -11.07
C ASP A 311 2.38 -0.04 -10.39
N LEU A 312 3.22 1.00 -10.55
CA LEU A 312 2.94 2.36 -10.08
C LEU A 312 1.65 2.90 -10.71
N ARG A 313 1.43 2.65 -12.00
CA ARG A 313 0.20 3.04 -12.68
C ARG A 313 -1.03 2.42 -12.03
N GLU A 314 -1.00 1.13 -11.73
CA GLU A 314 -2.10 0.43 -11.06
C GLU A 314 -2.40 1.09 -9.71
N VAL A 315 -1.38 1.34 -8.89
CA VAL A 315 -1.57 1.96 -7.58
C VAL A 315 -2.05 3.41 -7.68
N VAL A 316 -1.48 4.21 -8.57
CA VAL A 316 -1.86 5.62 -8.77
C VAL A 316 -3.30 5.74 -9.23
N LEU A 317 -3.70 4.87 -10.17
CA LEU A 317 -5.06 4.83 -10.72
C LEU A 317 -6.05 4.16 -9.80
N SER A 318 -5.59 3.36 -8.83
CA SER A 318 -6.43 2.99 -7.70
C SER A 318 -6.85 4.30 -7.07
N GLY A 319 -5.96 5.01 -6.36
CA GLY A 319 -6.25 6.14 -5.49
C GLY A 319 -6.43 5.74 -4.04
N VAL A 320 -5.80 4.64 -3.65
CA VAL A 320 -5.49 4.40 -2.25
C VAL A 320 -4.99 5.69 -1.57
N PRO A 321 -5.31 5.87 -0.28
CA PRO A 321 -4.77 6.99 0.49
C PRO A 321 -3.26 6.94 0.50
N TRP A 322 -2.71 5.77 0.80
CA TRP A 322 -1.31 5.66 1.15
C TRP A 322 -0.61 4.74 0.16
N LEU A 323 0.40 5.29 -0.47
CA LEU A 323 1.30 4.57 -1.36
C LEU A 323 2.58 4.27 -0.60
N LEU A 324 2.91 2.99 -0.45
CA LEU A 324 4.14 2.50 0.17
C LEU A 324 5.12 2.10 -0.94
N LEU A 325 6.28 2.75 -0.96
CA LEU A 325 7.35 2.44 -1.90
C LEU A 325 8.28 1.41 -1.26
N GLU A 326 8.29 0.19 -1.81
CA GLU A 326 9.10 -0.95 -1.38
C GLU A 326 10.32 -1.08 -2.32
N THR A 327 11.50 -0.57 -1.98
CA THR A 327 11.89 0.17 -0.76
C THR A 327 12.74 1.38 -1.14
N TRP A 328 13.06 2.28 -0.20
CA TRP A 328 13.99 3.36 -0.50
C TRP A 328 15.35 2.81 -0.91
N ASN A 329 15.92 1.93 -0.08
CA ASN A 329 17.32 1.52 -0.21
C ASN A 329 17.62 0.13 0.34
N GLU A 330 16.68 -0.84 0.28
CA GLU A 330 17.01 -2.20 0.69
C GLU A 330 17.82 -2.92 -0.38
N LEU A 331 19.13 -2.97 -0.16
CA LEU A 331 20.13 -3.46 -1.11
C LEU A 331 20.25 -4.98 -1.11
N TRP A 332 20.03 -5.66 0.03
CA TRP A 332 20.12 -7.13 0.11
C TRP A 332 19.05 -7.79 -0.74
N GLU A 333 17.86 -7.18 -0.82
CA GLU A 333 16.74 -7.66 -1.64
C GLU A 333 16.70 -7.02 -3.04
N ALA A 334 17.62 -6.09 -3.31
CA ALA A 334 17.67 -5.32 -4.55
C ALA A 334 16.38 -4.56 -4.88
N THR A 335 15.66 -4.08 -3.87
CA THR A 335 14.36 -3.39 -4.02
C THR A 335 14.48 -1.86 -4.01
N ALA A 336 15.70 -1.33 -3.87
CA ALA A 336 15.97 0.11 -3.78
C ALA A 336 15.44 0.94 -4.97
N ILE A 337 14.64 1.97 -4.69
CA ILE A 337 14.29 3.02 -5.67
C ILE A 337 15.28 4.19 -5.66
N GLY A 338 16.02 4.35 -4.56
CA GLY A 338 17.06 5.35 -4.39
C GLY A 338 18.20 5.18 -5.38
N GLU A 339 19.11 6.14 -5.40
CA GLU A 339 20.23 6.12 -6.33
C GLU A 339 21.16 4.93 -6.09
N THR A 340 21.50 4.19 -7.15
CA THR A 340 22.41 3.04 -7.12
C THR A 340 23.45 3.15 -8.23
N ALA A 341 24.58 2.44 -8.11
CA ALA A 341 25.60 2.42 -9.16
C ALA A 341 25.08 1.83 -10.49
N GLN A 342 24.16 0.86 -10.40
CA GLN A 342 23.62 0.13 -11.55
C GLN A 342 22.63 0.97 -12.36
N TYR A 343 21.79 1.75 -11.67
CA TYR A 343 20.65 2.42 -12.30
C TYR A 343 20.68 3.94 -12.16
N GLY A 344 21.68 4.50 -11.47
CA GLY A 344 21.71 5.92 -11.14
C GLY A 344 20.39 6.36 -10.51
N ARG A 345 19.87 7.49 -10.96
CA ARG A 345 18.61 8.11 -10.47
C ARG A 345 17.37 7.74 -11.30
N ALA A 346 17.46 6.70 -12.13
CA ALA A 346 16.37 6.34 -13.06
C ALA A 346 15.05 6.02 -12.31
N TYR A 347 15.13 5.20 -11.25
CA TYR A 347 13.94 4.80 -10.48
C TYR A 347 13.39 5.93 -9.62
N LEU A 348 14.24 6.79 -9.05
CA LEU A 348 13.81 8.02 -8.37
C LEU A 348 13.02 8.93 -9.32
N SER A 349 13.53 9.14 -10.54
CA SER A 349 12.87 9.97 -11.54
C SER A 349 11.52 9.39 -11.96
N LEU A 350 11.47 8.08 -12.21
CA LEU A 350 10.25 7.35 -12.55
C LEU A 350 9.22 7.42 -11.42
N THR A 351 9.63 7.21 -10.16
CA THR A 351 8.75 7.35 -8.99
C THR A 351 8.15 8.76 -8.95
N ARG A 352 8.98 9.80 -9.05
CA ARG A 352 8.53 11.21 -8.99
C ARG A 352 7.41 11.51 -9.98
N GLU A 353 7.55 11.07 -11.22
CA GLU A 353 6.54 11.27 -12.27
C GLU A 353 5.18 10.68 -11.90
N TYR A 354 5.16 9.45 -11.38
CA TYR A 354 3.92 8.79 -10.96
C TYR A 354 3.35 9.39 -9.66
N LEU A 355 4.20 9.87 -8.76
CA LEU A 355 3.74 10.56 -7.55
C LEU A 355 3.05 11.89 -7.87
N GLU A 356 3.50 12.63 -8.89
CA GLU A 356 2.77 13.82 -9.36
C GLU A 356 1.37 13.48 -9.86
N VAL A 357 1.19 12.33 -10.53
CA VAL A 357 -0.12 11.85 -10.96
C VAL A 357 -0.94 11.40 -9.76
N PHE A 358 -0.33 10.68 -8.81
CA PHE A 358 -0.97 10.27 -7.55
C PHE A 358 -1.61 11.49 -6.87
N ARG A 359 -0.82 12.53 -6.60
CA ARG A 359 -1.27 13.77 -5.94
C ARG A 359 -2.40 14.46 -6.66
N ARG A 360 -2.29 14.58 -8.00
CA ARG A 360 -3.32 15.19 -8.83
C ARG A 360 -4.63 14.43 -8.70
N LEU A 361 -4.59 13.09 -8.76
CA LEU A 361 -5.79 12.25 -8.67
C LEU A 361 -6.40 12.20 -7.25
N GLY A 362 -5.66 12.45 -6.19
CA GLY A 362 -6.19 12.44 -4.82
C GLY A 362 -7.20 13.51 -4.50
N GLN A 363 -7.14 14.62 -5.22
CA GLN A 363 -8.11 15.71 -5.08
C GLN A 363 -9.47 15.33 -5.71
N HIS A 364 -9.54 14.22 -6.44
CA HIS A 364 -10.74 13.73 -7.10
C HIS A 364 -11.31 12.51 -6.36
N ARG A 365 -12.59 12.63 -5.97
CA ARG A 365 -13.31 11.57 -5.23
C ARG A 365 -13.36 10.29 -6.06
N VAL A 366 -12.97 9.17 -5.46
CA VAL A 366 -13.03 7.85 -6.08
C VAL A 366 -14.49 7.47 -6.36
N ARG A 367 -14.81 7.07 -7.59
CA ARG A 367 -16.18 6.74 -8.01
C ARG A 367 -16.52 5.27 -7.77
N ASP A 368 -15.61 4.41 -8.21
CA ASP A 368 -15.88 3.01 -8.44
C ASP A 368 -14.87 2.13 -7.71
N GLY A 369 -15.37 1.10 -7.03
CA GLY A 369 -14.57 -0.06 -6.66
C GLY A 369 -14.81 -1.18 -7.66
N TRP A 370 -13.79 -1.95 -8.01
CA TRP A 370 -13.96 -3.11 -8.88
C TRP A 370 -13.08 -4.28 -8.49
N VAL A 371 -13.46 -5.47 -8.90
CA VAL A 371 -12.65 -6.69 -8.87
C VAL A 371 -12.79 -7.42 -10.19
N ASP A 372 -11.67 -7.93 -10.69
CA ASP A 372 -11.58 -8.84 -11.82
C ASP A 372 -11.41 -10.26 -11.27
N LEU A 373 -12.50 -11.03 -11.27
CA LEU A 373 -12.55 -12.35 -10.65
C LEU A 373 -11.63 -13.36 -11.38
N GLY A 374 -11.41 -13.18 -12.68
CA GLY A 374 -10.55 -14.05 -13.47
C GLY A 374 -9.06 -13.91 -13.13
N HIS A 375 -8.60 -12.70 -12.84
CA HIS A 375 -7.19 -12.42 -12.54
C HIS A 375 -6.91 -12.18 -11.06
N ALA A 376 -7.94 -12.21 -10.20
CA ALA A 376 -7.86 -11.81 -8.81
C ALA A 376 -7.30 -10.39 -8.59
N ARG A 377 -7.51 -9.49 -9.56
CA ARG A 377 -7.09 -8.08 -9.45
C ARG A 377 -8.23 -7.28 -8.84
N VAL A 378 -7.92 -6.47 -7.84
CA VAL A 378 -8.90 -5.68 -7.10
C VAL A 378 -8.52 -4.22 -7.13
N ASN A 379 -9.51 -3.35 -7.14
CA ASN A 379 -9.36 -1.92 -6.96
C ASN A 379 -10.49 -1.42 -6.06
N TYR A 380 -10.20 -1.16 -4.78
CA TYR A 380 -11.17 -0.70 -3.78
C TYR A 380 -12.42 -1.55 -3.56
N LEU A 381 -12.59 -2.70 -4.21
CA LEU A 381 -13.64 -3.63 -3.84
C LEU A 381 -12.95 -4.83 -3.20
N ALA A 382 -13.13 -5.00 -1.90
CA ALA A 382 -12.56 -6.12 -1.20
C ALA A 382 -13.29 -7.38 -1.64
N TRP A 383 -12.55 -8.33 -2.21
CA TRP A 383 -13.05 -9.66 -2.52
C TRP A 383 -12.74 -10.57 -1.33
N LEU A 384 -13.78 -11.04 -0.65
CA LEU A 384 -13.67 -11.80 0.59
C LEU A 384 -13.56 -13.28 0.27
N THR A 385 -12.39 -13.86 0.56
CA THR A 385 -12.11 -15.29 0.41
C THR A 385 -11.24 -15.75 1.58
N GLU A 386 -11.83 -16.38 2.57
CA GLU A 386 -11.16 -17.05 3.69
C GLU A 386 -10.51 -18.36 3.25
N ALA A 387 -11.17 -19.12 2.37
CA ALA A 387 -10.66 -20.37 1.82
C ALA A 387 -10.25 -20.22 0.34
N PRO A 388 -9.18 -20.91 -0.13
CA PRO A 388 -8.74 -20.84 -1.52
C PRO A 388 -9.84 -21.15 -2.55
N GLU A 389 -10.73 -22.10 -2.25
CA GLU A 389 -11.85 -22.53 -3.07
C GLU A 389 -12.89 -21.42 -3.30
N GLU A 390 -13.07 -20.50 -2.35
CA GLU A 390 -14.00 -19.36 -2.48
C GLU A 390 -13.55 -18.33 -3.52
N ARG A 391 -12.29 -18.40 -3.98
CA ARG A 391 -11.82 -17.63 -5.15
C ARG A 391 -12.43 -18.12 -6.46
N GLY A 392 -13.06 -19.29 -6.43
CA GLY A 392 -13.57 -19.92 -7.62
C GLY A 392 -12.49 -20.48 -8.53
N THR A 393 -12.93 -21.07 -9.62
CA THR A 393 -12.05 -21.68 -10.63
C THR A 393 -11.89 -20.76 -11.83
N PRO A 394 -10.67 -20.31 -12.18
CA PRO A 394 -10.44 -19.48 -13.37
C PRO A 394 -10.76 -20.22 -14.67
N VAL A 395 -11.38 -19.54 -15.64
CA VAL A 395 -11.80 -20.09 -16.93
C VAL A 395 -11.51 -19.08 -18.04
N PHE A 396 -10.78 -19.50 -19.07
CA PHE A 396 -10.60 -18.71 -20.29
C PHE A 396 -11.73 -19.00 -21.27
N VAL A 397 -12.57 -18.01 -21.55
CA VAL A 397 -13.72 -18.12 -22.46
C VAL A 397 -13.96 -16.80 -23.18
N GLY A 398 -14.37 -16.84 -24.45
CA GLY A 398 -14.68 -15.64 -25.21
C GLY A 398 -13.54 -14.62 -25.30
N GLY A 399 -12.27 -15.07 -25.24
CA GLY A 399 -11.08 -14.22 -25.37
C GLY A 399 -10.57 -13.58 -24.08
N ARG A 400 -11.10 -13.94 -22.90
CA ARG A 400 -10.66 -13.41 -21.60
C ARG A 400 -10.82 -14.44 -20.48
N ILE A 401 -10.23 -14.16 -19.32
CA ILE A 401 -10.36 -14.99 -18.12
C ILE A 401 -11.53 -14.48 -17.26
N GLY A 402 -12.39 -15.38 -16.81
CA GLY A 402 -13.36 -15.20 -15.73
C GLY A 402 -13.17 -16.25 -14.64
N ALA A 403 -14.07 -16.31 -13.66
CA ALA A 403 -14.06 -17.33 -12.62
C ALA A 403 -15.45 -17.91 -12.37
N ARG A 404 -15.48 -19.22 -12.08
CA ARG A 404 -16.67 -19.94 -11.60
C ARG A 404 -16.67 -20.00 -10.08
N PRO A 405 -17.75 -19.62 -9.38
CA PRO A 405 -17.79 -19.74 -7.93
C PRO A 405 -17.72 -21.20 -7.49
N HIS A 406 -17.26 -21.44 -6.27
CA HIS A 406 -17.48 -22.71 -5.60
C HIS A 406 -18.97 -22.82 -5.25
N VAL A 407 -19.58 -23.97 -5.53
CA VAL A 407 -20.99 -24.23 -5.24
C VAL A 407 -21.09 -24.86 -3.86
N GLU A 408 -21.87 -24.24 -2.99
CA GLU A 408 -22.17 -24.76 -1.67
C GLU A 408 -23.11 -25.97 -1.77
N PRO A 409 -22.72 -27.15 -1.25
CA PRO A 409 -23.55 -28.36 -1.39
C PRO A 409 -24.89 -28.28 -0.67
N GLU A 410 -25.02 -27.42 0.34
CA GLU A 410 -26.22 -27.32 1.17
C GLU A 410 -27.40 -26.67 0.44
N ASP A 411 -27.15 -25.67 -0.40
CA ASP A 411 -28.16 -24.92 -1.13
C ASP A 411 -28.01 -24.98 -2.66
N GLY A 412 -26.91 -25.56 -3.16
CA GLY A 412 -26.62 -25.68 -4.59
C GLY A 412 -26.24 -24.35 -5.24
N ALA A 413 -26.00 -23.29 -4.47
CA ALA A 413 -25.67 -21.96 -4.97
C ALA A 413 -24.17 -21.69 -4.94
N GLY A 414 -23.68 -20.90 -5.90
CA GLY A 414 -22.30 -20.40 -5.90
C GLY A 414 -22.21 -19.00 -5.32
N TYR A 415 -21.13 -18.68 -4.59
CA TYR A 415 -20.97 -17.36 -3.96
C TYR A 415 -19.66 -16.67 -4.30
N PHE A 416 -19.74 -15.37 -4.57
CA PHE A 416 -18.61 -14.44 -4.44
C PHE A 416 -18.99 -13.29 -3.51
N GLN A 417 -18.14 -13.03 -2.52
CA GLN A 417 -18.43 -12.14 -1.38
C GLN A 417 -17.61 -10.85 -1.48
N PHE A 418 -18.23 -9.71 -1.20
CA PHE A 418 -17.58 -8.40 -1.37
C PHE A 418 -17.81 -7.46 -0.20
N ALA A 419 -16.83 -6.58 0.04
CA ALA A 419 -16.96 -5.48 0.98
C ALA A 419 -16.40 -4.16 0.42
N LEU A 420 -17.10 -3.07 0.73
CA LEU A 420 -16.64 -1.72 0.46
C LEU A 420 -15.64 -1.30 1.55
N PRO A 421 -14.45 -0.82 1.16
CA PRO A 421 -13.51 -0.18 2.07
C PRO A 421 -14.07 1.17 2.53
N PRO A 422 -13.56 1.73 3.65
CA PRO A 422 -14.07 2.97 4.23
C PRO A 422 -14.22 4.14 3.24
N ARG A 423 -13.38 4.23 2.21
CA ARG A 423 -13.42 5.30 1.20
C ARG A 423 -14.58 5.24 0.21
N LEU A 424 -15.14 4.04 0.01
CA LEU A 424 -16.34 3.87 -0.81
C LEU A 424 -17.59 3.79 0.05
N ARG A 425 -17.47 3.70 1.38
CA ARG A 425 -18.64 3.61 2.24
C ARG A 425 -19.41 4.93 2.20
N PRO A 426 -20.70 4.88 1.87
CA PRO A 426 -21.56 6.04 1.97
C PRO A 426 -21.84 6.38 3.43
N ASP A 427 -22.08 7.66 3.70
CA ASP A 427 -22.58 8.11 4.99
C ASP A 427 -24.07 7.75 5.09
N GLY A 428 -24.35 6.66 5.82
CA GLY A 428 -25.70 6.12 5.95
C GLY A 428 -26.18 5.38 4.70
N SER A 429 -27.48 5.10 4.64
CA SER A 429 -28.07 4.25 3.61
C SER A 429 -28.30 5.03 2.32
N VAL A 430 -27.79 4.52 1.20
CA VAL A 430 -27.90 5.18 -0.12
C VAL A 430 -28.22 4.17 -1.22
N SER A 431 -28.62 4.65 -2.38
CA SER A 431 -28.70 3.80 -3.57
C SER A 431 -27.32 3.66 -4.22
N ILE A 432 -26.86 2.44 -4.44
CA ILE A 432 -25.60 2.15 -5.16
C ILE A 432 -25.87 1.33 -6.41
N ALA A 433 -25.03 1.48 -7.43
CA ALA A 433 -25.07 0.63 -8.62
C ALA A 433 -23.95 -0.42 -8.55
N VAL A 434 -24.27 -1.68 -8.86
CA VAL A 434 -23.29 -2.76 -8.98
C VAL A 434 -23.42 -3.35 -10.38
N ARG A 435 -22.37 -3.25 -11.18
CA ARG A 435 -22.28 -3.90 -12.50
C ARG A 435 -21.56 -5.22 -12.35
N VAL A 436 -22.17 -6.28 -12.85
CA VAL A 436 -21.59 -7.63 -12.88
C VAL A 436 -21.47 -8.06 -14.33
N GLU A 437 -20.26 -8.39 -14.72
CA GLU A 437 -19.97 -8.99 -16.01
C GLU A 437 -20.00 -10.51 -15.89
N TYR A 438 -20.63 -11.17 -16.86
CA TYR A 438 -20.84 -12.62 -16.88
C TYR A 438 -20.75 -13.14 -18.32
N PHE A 439 -20.33 -14.39 -18.48
CA PHE A 439 -20.40 -15.07 -19.77
C PHE A 439 -21.77 -15.71 -19.91
N ASP A 440 -22.56 -15.23 -20.88
CA ASP A 440 -23.95 -15.64 -21.07
C ASP A 440 -24.04 -16.99 -21.80
N ASP A 441 -23.81 -18.07 -21.06
CA ASP A 441 -23.81 -19.45 -21.57
C ASP A 441 -24.49 -20.39 -20.55
N GLY A 442 -25.26 -21.35 -21.06
CA GLY A 442 -26.06 -22.27 -20.24
C GLY A 442 -27.42 -21.71 -19.79
N ASP A 443 -28.05 -22.45 -18.88
CA ASP A 443 -29.35 -22.16 -18.28
C ASP A 443 -29.22 -21.91 -16.77
N GLY A 444 -30.06 -21.05 -16.23
CA GLY A 444 -30.09 -20.73 -14.80
C GLY A 444 -30.18 -19.23 -14.58
N SER A 445 -29.80 -18.78 -13.39
CA SER A 445 -29.81 -17.35 -13.08
C SER A 445 -28.77 -16.97 -12.04
N PHE A 446 -28.57 -15.67 -11.85
CA PHE A 446 -27.83 -15.14 -10.72
C PHE A 446 -28.46 -13.85 -10.22
N LEU A 447 -28.22 -13.51 -8.96
CA LEU A 447 -28.70 -12.26 -8.35
C LEU A 447 -27.66 -11.71 -7.37
N LEU A 448 -27.88 -10.49 -6.88
CA LEU A 448 -27.13 -9.95 -5.75
C LEU A 448 -27.95 -10.02 -4.47
N GLU A 449 -27.30 -10.36 -3.37
CA GLU A 449 -27.83 -10.12 -2.03
C GLU A 449 -26.94 -9.10 -1.34
N TYR A 450 -27.54 -8.05 -0.78
CA TYR A 450 -26.81 -6.93 -0.18
C TYR A 450 -27.33 -6.59 1.22
N ASP A 451 -26.45 -5.97 2.00
CA ASP A 451 -26.75 -5.44 3.32
C ASP A 451 -27.59 -4.15 3.18
N GLY A 452 -28.90 -4.31 3.22
CA GLY A 452 -29.93 -3.28 3.04
C GLY A 452 -30.72 -2.97 4.31
N GLU A 453 -31.55 -1.93 4.27
CA GLU A 453 -32.38 -1.52 5.42
C GLU A 453 -33.72 -2.27 5.56
N ASP A 454 -34.05 -3.16 4.63
CA ASP A 454 -35.34 -3.86 4.65
C ASP A 454 -35.39 -4.92 5.76
N GLU A 455 -36.02 -4.61 6.89
CA GLU A 455 -36.12 -5.54 8.03
C GLU A 455 -36.92 -6.82 7.72
N ASP A 456 -37.75 -6.81 6.67
CA ASP A 456 -38.52 -7.98 6.24
C ASP A 456 -37.69 -8.94 5.35
N ALA A 457 -36.55 -8.49 4.82
CA ALA A 457 -35.64 -9.32 4.05
C ALA A 457 -34.80 -10.27 4.93
N PRO A 458 -34.26 -11.38 4.37
CA PRO A 458 -33.51 -12.37 5.15
C PRO A 458 -32.37 -11.76 5.96
N GLY A 459 -32.20 -12.26 7.19
CA GLY A 459 -31.22 -11.72 8.13
C GLY A 459 -31.54 -10.29 8.60
N LYS A 460 -32.82 -9.86 8.59
CA LYS A 460 -33.25 -8.49 8.91
C LYS A 460 -32.60 -7.44 8.01
N GLY A 461 -32.63 -7.72 6.70
CA GLY A 461 -32.04 -6.87 5.67
C GLY A 461 -30.58 -7.17 5.34
N ALA A 462 -29.90 -8.03 6.11
CA ALA A 462 -28.52 -8.38 5.83
C ALA A 462 -28.34 -9.07 4.46
N PHE A 463 -29.33 -9.81 3.98
CA PHE A 463 -29.33 -10.50 2.68
C PHE A 463 -30.52 -10.06 1.83
N THR A 464 -30.63 -8.76 1.58
CA THR A 464 -31.70 -8.21 0.73
C THR A 464 -31.47 -8.61 -0.72
N PRO A 465 -32.37 -9.37 -1.38
CA PRO A 465 -32.14 -9.85 -2.74
C PRO A 465 -32.52 -8.81 -3.79
N THR A 466 -31.80 -8.82 -4.92
CA THR A 466 -32.21 -8.14 -6.15
C THR A 466 -33.12 -9.01 -7.00
N ALA A 467 -33.65 -8.45 -8.10
CA ALA A 467 -34.17 -9.29 -9.18
C ALA A 467 -33.04 -10.17 -9.76
N ALA A 468 -33.41 -11.40 -10.15
CA ALA A 468 -32.48 -12.33 -10.79
C ALA A 468 -32.31 -12.05 -12.28
N VAL A 469 -31.10 -12.31 -12.77
CA VAL A 469 -30.74 -12.27 -14.19
C VAL A 469 -30.72 -13.70 -14.70
N THR A 470 -31.61 -14.02 -15.63
CA THR A 470 -31.65 -15.31 -16.30
C THR A 470 -30.65 -15.34 -17.46
N LEU A 471 -29.93 -16.45 -17.59
CA LEU A 471 -29.00 -16.69 -18.70
C LEU A 471 -29.80 -16.99 -19.98
N GLU A 472 -29.37 -16.39 -21.10
CA GLU A 472 -30.01 -16.53 -22.41
C GLU A 472 -29.23 -17.44 -23.37
N GLY A 473 -28.03 -17.88 -22.97
CA GLY A 473 -27.22 -18.81 -23.75
C GLY A 473 -26.63 -18.20 -25.04
N THR A 474 -26.30 -16.91 -25.06
CA THR A 474 -25.77 -16.26 -26.27
C THR A 474 -24.28 -16.47 -26.54
N ALA A 475 -23.58 -17.18 -25.66
CA ALA A 475 -22.14 -17.47 -25.74
C ALA A 475 -21.28 -16.20 -25.90
N SER A 476 -21.65 -15.13 -25.19
CA SER A 476 -20.96 -13.85 -25.24
C SER A 476 -20.84 -13.21 -23.85
N TRP A 477 -19.80 -12.40 -23.65
CA TRP A 477 -19.65 -11.61 -22.43
C TRP A 477 -20.69 -10.50 -22.38
N ARG A 478 -21.47 -10.46 -21.30
CA ARG A 478 -22.50 -9.46 -21.03
C ARG A 478 -22.26 -8.78 -19.70
N THR A 479 -22.87 -7.62 -19.51
CA THR A 479 -22.84 -6.88 -18.26
C THR A 479 -24.25 -6.53 -17.84
N HIS A 480 -24.62 -6.86 -16.61
CA HIS A 480 -25.86 -6.44 -16.00
C HIS A 480 -25.57 -5.39 -14.90
N GLU A 481 -26.43 -4.38 -14.81
CA GLU A 481 -26.36 -3.36 -13.76
C GLU A 481 -27.49 -3.54 -12.76
N PHE A 482 -27.13 -3.82 -11.51
CA PHE A 482 -28.04 -3.88 -10.38
C PHE A 482 -28.07 -2.52 -9.68
N ILE A 483 -29.27 -2.02 -9.39
CA ILE A 483 -29.46 -0.90 -8.49
C ILE A 483 -29.84 -1.44 -7.13
N LEU A 484 -29.04 -1.14 -6.10
CA LEU A 484 -29.27 -1.56 -4.73
C LEU A 484 -29.87 -0.38 -3.96
N PRO A 485 -31.20 -0.30 -3.81
CA PRO A 485 -31.84 0.80 -3.09
C PRO A 485 -31.59 0.68 -1.59
N SER A 486 -31.45 1.81 -0.90
CA SER A 486 -31.32 1.83 0.57
C SER A 486 -30.26 0.85 1.09
N ALA A 487 -29.11 0.79 0.42
CA ALA A 487 -27.99 -0.06 0.80
C ALA A 487 -27.31 0.54 2.05
N GLY A 488 -27.39 -0.19 3.16
CA GLY A 488 -26.79 0.20 4.44
C GLY A 488 -25.31 -0.18 4.55
N LEU A 489 -24.90 -1.28 3.90
CA LEU A 489 -23.51 -1.73 3.76
C LEU A 489 -22.75 -1.70 5.10
N ARG A 490 -23.36 -2.29 6.14
CA ARG A 490 -22.90 -2.29 7.53
C ARG A 490 -22.09 -3.55 7.88
N ARG A 491 -21.60 -4.27 6.88
CA ARG A 491 -20.89 -5.56 7.02
C ARG A 491 -21.66 -6.63 7.78
N ARG A 492 -22.97 -6.78 7.57
CA ARG A 492 -23.78 -7.80 8.27
C ARG A 492 -23.74 -9.19 7.62
N GLN A 493 -23.04 -9.35 6.48
CA GLN A 493 -22.81 -10.64 5.84
C GLN A 493 -21.41 -11.20 6.16
N TYR A 494 -21.13 -12.44 5.74
CA TYR A 494 -19.81 -13.07 5.75
C TYR A 494 -19.04 -12.87 7.07
N GLY A 495 -19.61 -13.36 8.18
CA GLY A 495 -18.97 -13.29 9.50
C GLY A 495 -18.81 -11.88 10.09
N GLY A 496 -19.50 -10.86 9.56
CA GLY A 496 -19.34 -9.47 10.00
C GLY A 496 -18.42 -8.63 9.10
N TYR A 497 -18.06 -9.14 7.92
CA TYR A 497 -17.14 -8.46 6.99
C TYR A 497 -17.78 -8.07 5.65
N GLY A 498 -18.83 -8.77 5.21
CA GLY A 498 -19.40 -8.66 3.86
C GLY A 498 -20.54 -7.64 3.77
N ASP A 499 -20.55 -6.86 2.68
CA ASP A 499 -21.60 -5.90 2.38
C ASP A 499 -22.55 -6.37 1.28
N PHE A 500 -22.07 -7.16 0.31
CA PHE A 500 -22.91 -7.80 -0.70
C PHE A 500 -22.24 -9.02 -1.31
N ARG A 501 -23.04 -9.88 -1.96
CA ARG A 501 -22.57 -11.09 -2.65
C ARG A 501 -23.26 -11.33 -3.97
N ILE A 502 -22.55 -11.94 -4.91
CA ILE A 502 -23.18 -12.65 -6.03
C ILE A 502 -23.68 -13.98 -5.48
N GLN A 503 -24.94 -14.29 -5.74
CA GLN A 503 -25.51 -15.62 -5.56
C GLN A 503 -25.80 -16.20 -6.95
N ASP A 504 -25.03 -17.21 -7.31
CA ASP A 504 -25.15 -17.96 -8.55
C ASP A 504 -26.10 -19.13 -8.36
N LEU A 505 -27.07 -19.28 -9.26
CA LEU A 505 -28.11 -20.31 -9.22
C LEU A 505 -28.08 -21.10 -10.54
N PRO A 506 -27.13 -22.03 -10.71
CA PRO A 506 -27.08 -22.91 -11.86
C PRO A 506 -28.26 -23.89 -11.86
N THR A 507 -28.61 -24.39 -13.04
CA THR A 507 -29.56 -25.51 -13.14
C THR A 507 -28.98 -26.76 -12.49
N GLU A 508 -29.81 -27.58 -11.84
CA GLU A 508 -29.35 -28.80 -11.15
C GLU A 508 -28.56 -29.71 -12.11
N GLY A 509 -27.31 -30.02 -11.75
CA GLY A 509 -26.40 -30.85 -12.55
C GLY A 509 -25.56 -30.11 -13.58
N GLU A 510 -25.82 -28.82 -13.81
CA GLU A 510 -25.00 -27.95 -14.67
C GLU A 510 -23.87 -27.28 -13.86
N PRO A 511 -22.73 -26.92 -14.51
CA PRO A 511 -21.67 -26.19 -13.83
C PRO A 511 -22.11 -24.77 -13.46
N PRO A 512 -21.54 -24.16 -12.41
CA PRO A 512 -21.78 -22.76 -12.07
C PRO A 512 -21.38 -21.82 -13.21
N HIS A 513 -22.03 -20.66 -13.26
CA HIS A 513 -21.83 -19.67 -14.30
C HIS A 513 -20.46 -18.97 -14.15
N ILE A 514 -20.03 -18.30 -15.22
CA ILE A 514 -18.71 -17.65 -15.28
C ILE A 514 -18.88 -16.15 -15.11
N PHE A 515 -18.18 -15.58 -14.13
CA PHE A 515 -18.19 -14.16 -13.81
C PHE A 515 -16.85 -13.49 -14.12
N GLY A 516 -16.90 -12.25 -14.59
CA GLY A 516 -15.76 -11.44 -14.99
C GLY A 516 -15.51 -10.31 -13.99
N ARG A 517 -15.68 -9.07 -14.44
CA ARG A 517 -15.50 -7.88 -13.61
C ARG A 517 -16.76 -7.54 -12.83
N VAL A 518 -16.59 -7.21 -11.55
CA VAL A 518 -17.62 -6.61 -10.69
C VAL A 518 -17.22 -5.17 -10.41
N VAL A 519 -18.13 -4.21 -10.59
CA VAL A 519 -17.89 -2.78 -10.34
C VAL A 519 -18.99 -2.22 -9.46
N VAL A 520 -18.65 -1.65 -8.31
CA VAL A 520 -19.56 -0.89 -7.45
C VAL A 520 -19.36 0.61 -7.65
N SER A 521 -20.46 1.34 -7.85
CA SER A 521 -20.51 2.79 -8.02
C SER A 521 -21.44 3.39 -6.96
N VAL A 522 -20.90 4.24 -6.07
CA VAL A 522 -21.63 4.77 -4.90
C VAL A 522 -22.24 6.16 -5.17
N ALA A 523 -21.74 6.87 -6.19
CA ALA A 523 -22.31 8.11 -6.73
C ALA A 523 -21.68 8.45 -8.10
N PRO A 524 -22.19 9.44 -8.86
CA PRO A 524 -21.44 10.05 -9.96
C PRO A 524 -20.15 10.72 -9.41
N SER A 525 -19.02 10.51 -10.06
CA SER A 525 -17.77 11.23 -9.75
C SER A 525 -17.00 11.60 -11.01
N ASP A 526 -16.14 12.62 -10.86
CA ASP A 526 -15.28 13.20 -11.89
C ASP A 526 -13.99 12.40 -12.13
N ARG A 527 -13.76 11.31 -11.38
CA ARG A 527 -12.54 10.49 -11.51
C ARG A 527 -12.66 9.51 -12.69
N PRO A 528 -11.72 9.51 -13.64
CA PRO A 528 -11.85 8.76 -14.89
C PRO A 528 -11.77 7.24 -14.71
N ILE A 529 -12.49 6.50 -15.57
CA ILE A 529 -12.46 5.03 -15.67
C ILE A 529 -11.53 4.62 -16.83
N LEU A 530 -10.69 3.61 -16.62
CA LEU A 530 -9.82 3.03 -17.63
C LEU A 530 -10.62 2.07 -18.54
N LEU A 531 -10.68 2.32 -19.86
CA LEU A 531 -11.43 1.51 -20.83
C LEU A 531 -10.54 0.70 -21.81
N GLY A 532 -9.23 0.60 -21.53
CA GLY A 532 -8.28 -0.24 -22.29
C GLY A 532 -7.52 0.48 -23.43
N PRO A 533 -6.61 -0.23 -24.14
CA PRO A 533 -6.30 -1.66 -23.99
C PRO A 533 -5.15 -1.95 -23.02
N GLU A 534 -5.03 -3.23 -22.69
CA GLU A 534 -4.18 -3.84 -21.66
C GLU A 534 -2.66 -3.80 -21.96
N ASP A 535 -2.26 -3.31 -23.14
CA ASP A 535 -0.86 -3.15 -23.53
C ASP A 535 -0.41 -1.70 -23.46
N LEU A 536 0.09 -1.34 -22.28
CA LEU A 536 0.72 -0.05 -21.98
C LEU A 536 2.23 -0.17 -21.76
N SER A 537 2.78 -1.36 -22.03
CA SER A 537 4.16 -1.78 -21.79
C SER A 537 5.22 -1.09 -22.67
N ALA A 538 4.87 -0.05 -23.43
CA ALA A 538 5.73 0.52 -24.48
C ALA A 538 5.97 2.03 -24.40
N LEU A 539 5.52 2.73 -23.34
CA LEU A 539 5.69 4.19 -23.23
C LEU A 539 6.78 4.53 -22.20
N GLY A 540 8.03 4.56 -22.67
CA GLY A 540 9.15 5.06 -21.86
C GLY A 540 9.04 6.58 -21.63
N PRO A 541 9.18 7.08 -20.39
CA PRO A 541 9.10 8.50 -20.11
C PRO A 541 10.39 9.22 -20.55
N ARG A 542 10.24 10.32 -21.28
CA ARG A 542 11.32 11.30 -21.52
C ARG A 542 10.83 12.65 -20.99
N SER A 543 11.69 13.36 -20.27
CA SER A 543 11.40 14.69 -19.74
C SER A 543 11.12 15.69 -20.87
N GLY A 544 10.02 16.45 -20.80
CA GLY A 544 9.69 17.54 -21.73
C GLY A 544 8.50 17.30 -22.67
N HIS A 545 7.79 16.18 -22.54
CA HIS A 545 6.62 15.86 -23.37
C HIS A 545 5.29 16.16 -22.64
N PHE A 546 4.33 16.70 -23.40
CA PHE A 546 2.94 16.85 -22.95
C PHE A 546 2.17 15.55 -23.22
N PHE A 547 1.32 15.14 -22.28
CA PHE A 547 0.39 14.03 -22.47
C PHE A 547 -0.97 14.59 -22.91
N GLU A 548 -1.55 14.00 -23.95
CA GLU A 548 -2.91 14.32 -24.38
C GLU A 548 -3.88 13.29 -23.79
N LEU A 549 -4.90 13.77 -23.09
CA LEU A 549 -5.95 12.94 -22.49
C LEU A 549 -7.10 12.85 -23.51
N HIS A 550 -7.35 11.66 -24.04
CA HIS A 550 -8.46 11.45 -24.98
C HIS A 550 -9.74 11.01 -24.27
N TRP A 551 -10.83 11.68 -24.62
CA TRP A 551 -12.15 11.52 -24.03
C TRP A 551 -13.04 10.59 -24.86
N ARG A 552 -13.51 9.47 -24.29
CA ARG A 552 -14.70 8.74 -24.80
C ARG A 552 -15.89 9.01 -23.89
N GLY A 553 -16.97 9.54 -24.46
CA GLY A 553 -18.22 9.76 -23.75
C GLY A 553 -18.84 8.43 -23.34
N VAL A 554 -19.16 8.29 -22.05
CA VAL A 554 -19.99 7.21 -21.52
C VAL A 554 -21.36 7.82 -21.20
N THR A 555 -22.43 7.22 -21.71
CA THR A 555 -23.80 7.67 -21.43
C THR A 555 -24.03 7.70 -19.91
N ALA A 556 -24.55 8.81 -19.38
CA ALA A 556 -24.77 9.09 -17.95
C ALA A 556 -23.50 9.30 -17.07
N ALA A 557 -22.32 9.51 -17.64
CA ALA A 557 -21.14 9.96 -16.88
C ALA A 557 -21.02 11.51 -16.85
N ALA A 558 -20.69 12.07 -15.68
CA ALA A 558 -20.41 13.51 -15.53
C ALA A 558 -19.00 13.90 -16.03
N ALA A 559 -18.07 12.94 -16.14
CA ALA A 559 -16.74 13.09 -16.75
C ALA A 559 -16.14 11.72 -17.16
N TYR A 560 -14.97 11.76 -17.78
CA TYR A 560 -14.57 11.05 -19.00
C TYR A 560 -13.68 9.80 -18.83
N ALA A 561 -13.44 9.07 -19.94
CA ALA A 561 -12.36 8.07 -20.06
C ALA A 561 -10.99 8.72 -20.31
N VAL A 562 -9.89 8.10 -19.87
CA VAL A 562 -8.52 8.54 -20.19
C VAL A 562 -7.89 7.54 -21.16
N GLU A 563 -7.68 7.98 -22.40
CA GLU A 563 -6.82 7.32 -23.38
C GLU A 563 -5.51 8.11 -23.49
N LEU A 564 -4.38 7.43 -23.26
CA LEU A 564 -3.03 7.98 -23.33
C LEU A 564 -2.41 7.48 -24.66
N LEU A 565 -2.21 8.38 -25.64
CA LEU A 565 -1.64 8.01 -26.95
C LEU A 565 -0.10 8.16 -27.00
N PRO A 566 0.62 7.34 -27.79
CA PRO A 566 2.02 7.57 -28.16
C PRO A 566 2.16 8.76 -29.14
N PRO A 567 3.26 9.55 -29.11
CA PRO A 567 3.40 10.75 -29.92
C PRO A 567 4.04 10.53 -31.30
N ASP A 568 3.84 9.40 -31.98
CA ASP A 568 4.36 9.24 -33.35
C ASP A 568 3.40 8.50 -34.28
N THR A 569 2.23 9.09 -34.48
CA THR A 569 1.54 8.99 -35.77
C THR A 569 1.30 10.42 -36.27
N GLY A 570 2.20 10.85 -37.15
CA GLY A 570 2.29 12.15 -37.79
C GLY A 570 1.00 12.99 -37.80
N GLU A 571 1.14 14.17 -37.18
CA GLU A 571 0.23 15.32 -37.15
C GLU A 571 -1.09 15.20 -36.37
N ARG A 572 -1.15 15.93 -35.24
CA ARG A 572 -1.92 17.19 -35.10
C ARG A 572 -1.62 17.87 -33.76
N THR A 573 -1.65 19.20 -33.77
CA THR A 573 -1.34 20.09 -32.63
C THR A 573 -2.57 20.32 -31.74
N PRO A 574 -2.49 20.08 -30.41
CA PRO A 574 -3.56 20.43 -29.48
C PRO A 574 -3.34 21.78 -28.78
N HIS A 575 -4.42 22.54 -28.60
CA HIS A 575 -4.48 23.85 -27.92
C HIS A 575 -5.55 23.82 -26.82
N ALA A 576 -5.23 24.35 -25.64
CA ALA A 576 -6.15 24.39 -24.50
C ALA A 576 -7.07 25.61 -24.57
N PHE A 577 -8.39 25.41 -24.46
CA PHE A 577 -9.39 26.49 -24.54
C PHE A 577 -9.78 27.04 -23.16
N THR A 578 -9.69 28.36 -23.00
CA THR A 578 -10.35 29.16 -21.97
C THR A 578 -11.83 29.38 -22.28
N THR A 579 -12.63 29.80 -21.29
CA THR A 579 -14.06 30.14 -21.44
C THR A 579 -14.32 31.22 -22.51
N LEU A 580 -13.32 32.05 -22.81
CA LEU A 580 -13.39 33.11 -23.82
C LEU A 580 -13.18 32.58 -25.25
N GLU A 581 -12.26 31.61 -25.44
CA GLU A 581 -12.00 30.97 -26.73
C GLU A 581 -13.15 30.04 -27.15
N ARG A 582 -13.94 29.54 -26.18
CA ARG A 582 -15.15 28.72 -26.36
C ARG A 582 -16.26 29.40 -27.17
N GLN A 583 -16.35 30.72 -27.18
CA GLN A 583 -17.38 31.47 -27.93
C GLN A 583 -17.09 31.58 -29.44
N ARG A 584 -15.92 31.11 -29.89
CA ARG A 584 -15.41 31.31 -31.26
C ARG A 584 -15.43 30.04 -32.14
N CYS A 585 -16.08 28.97 -31.67
CA CYS A 585 -16.25 27.70 -32.40
C CYS A 585 -17.52 27.69 -33.27
N GLN A 586 -17.45 27.12 -34.48
CA GLN A 586 -18.61 26.93 -35.37
C GLN A 586 -18.67 25.50 -35.96
N GLY A 587 -19.90 25.01 -36.17
CA GLY A 587 -20.18 23.72 -36.83
C GLY A 587 -20.69 22.64 -35.87
N GLY A 588 -21.97 22.27 -36.02
CA GLY A 588 -22.71 21.22 -35.31
C GLY A 588 -24.20 21.31 -35.68
N PRO A 589 -24.98 20.21 -35.63
CA PRO A 589 -26.39 20.23 -36.00
C PRO A 589 -27.18 21.25 -35.16
N ALA A 590 -28.22 21.84 -35.75
CA ALA A 590 -28.94 23.00 -35.24
C ALA A 590 -29.26 22.91 -33.74
N TRP A 591 -28.62 23.80 -32.99
CA TRP A 591 -28.66 23.96 -31.54
C TRP A 591 -30.09 24.25 -31.06
N THR A 592 -30.63 23.45 -30.15
CA THR A 592 -31.85 23.77 -29.40
C THR A 592 -31.49 24.11 -27.96
N GLU A 593 -32.10 25.18 -27.43
CA GLU A 593 -31.57 25.98 -26.30
C GLU A 593 -31.55 25.32 -24.91
N HIS A 594 -31.99 24.06 -24.73
CA HIS A 594 -32.45 23.59 -23.42
C HIS A 594 -31.59 22.51 -22.70
N SER A 595 -30.29 22.39 -22.99
CA SER A 595 -29.38 21.52 -22.20
C SER A 595 -28.25 22.30 -21.49
N PRO A 596 -28.09 22.18 -20.16
CA PRO A 596 -27.01 22.82 -19.38
C PRO A 596 -25.65 22.12 -19.51
N THR A 597 -25.59 20.93 -20.09
CA THR A 597 -24.35 20.21 -20.42
C THR A 597 -24.32 19.93 -21.92
N ARG A 598 -23.42 20.61 -22.64
CA ARG A 598 -23.25 20.50 -24.10
C ARG A 598 -21.93 19.78 -24.37
N ALA A 599 -21.98 18.53 -24.82
CA ALA A 599 -20.79 17.78 -25.25
C ALA A 599 -20.30 18.27 -26.62
N LEU A 600 -18.99 18.42 -26.78
CA LEU A 600 -18.38 18.66 -28.09
C LEU A 600 -18.37 17.35 -28.89
N THR A 601 -18.78 17.40 -30.15
CA THR A 601 -18.73 16.25 -31.07
C THR A 601 -17.45 16.28 -31.90
N ALA A 602 -17.12 15.16 -32.53
CA ALA A 602 -15.97 15.01 -33.43
C ALA A 602 -15.94 15.96 -34.65
N GLU A 603 -17.00 16.75 -34.87
CA GLU A 603 -17.19 17.62 -36.04
C GLU A 603 -16.96 19.11 -35.76
N THR A 604 -16.68 19.48 -34.50
CA THR A 604 -16.60 20.90 -34.10
C THR A 604 -15.28 21.55 -34.54
N ARG A 605 -15.32 22.73 -35.19
CA ARG A 605 -14.11 23.49 -35.61
C ARG A 605 -14.01 24.84 -34.88
N CYS A 606 -12.82 25.17 -34.39
CA CYS A 606 -12.55 26.39 -33.61
C CYS A 606 -11.31 27.14 -34.13
N LEU A 607 -11.33 28.48 -34.06
CA LEU A 607 -10.22 29.37 -34.45
C LEU A 607 -9.48 29.89 -33.22
N LEU A 608 -8.14 29.84 -33.23
CA LEU A 608 -7.26 30.26 -32.14
C LEU A 608 -6.11 31.13 -32.67
N GLU A 609 -5.83 32.25 -31.99
CA GLU A 609 -4.69 33.16 -32.30
C GLU A 609 -3.61 33.02 -31.23
N HIS A 610 -2.35 33.04 -31.68
CA HIS A 610 -1.15 32.88 -30.85
C HIS A 610 -0.93 34.05 -29.87
N VAL A 611 -0.59 33.73 -28.61
CA VAL A 611 0.17 34.61 -27.69
C VAL A 611 1.30 33.81 -27.05
#